data_AF-A0A2J4YIP0-F1
#
_entry.id   AF-A0A2J4YIP0-F1
#
_cell.length_a   1.000
_cell.length_b   1.000
_cell.length_c   1.000
_cell.angle_alpha   90.00
_cell.angle_beta   90.00
_cell.angle_gamma   90.00
#
_symmetry.space_group_name_H-M   'P 1'
#
loop_
_entity.id
_entity.type
_entity.pdbx_description
1 polymer ?
#
loop_
_entity_poly.entity_id
_entity_poly.type
_entity_poly.pdbx_seq_one_letter_code
_entity_poly.pdbx_strand_id
1 'polypeptide(L)'
;MDDFLALTLAGRLPHHFHGQTAHFRWHWIDCGILQLIPHEPCDRSLVLSSGLHGNETAPVEITDLLLRQLFRGEIPLRWRLLAIFGNPPALRTNKRYMH
;
A
#
# COMPACT_ATOMS: atom_id res chain seq x y z
N MET A 1 -4.92 7.56 -4.71
CA MET A 1 -3.48 7.57 -5.00
C MET A 1 -3.22 6.33 -5.82
N ASP A 2 -3.10 6.47 -7.14
CA ASP A 2 -2.94 5.33 -8.05
C ASP A 2 -1.47 4.87 -8.17
N ASP A 3 -0.53 5.69 -7.66
CA ASP A 3 0.91 5.50 -7.92
C ASP A 3 1.68 4.85 -6.77
N PHE A 4 1.04 4.29 -5.74
CA PHE A 4 1.74 3.80 -4.54
C PHE A 4 2.78 2.70 -4.84
N LEU A 5 2.40 1.65 -5.57
CA LEU A 5 3.34 0.60 -5.98
C LEU A 5 4.42 1.15 -6.92
N ALA A 6 4.04 1.99 -7.89
CA ALA A 6 4.97 2.57 -8.86
C ALA A 6 6.04 3.43 -8.19
N LEU A 7 5.66 4.31 -7.25
CA LEU A 7 6.57 5.15 -6.48
C LEU A 7 7.46 4.31 -5.56
N THR A 8 6.90 3.29 -4.91
CA THR A 8 7.65 2.33 -4.07
C THR A 8 8.74 1.62 -4.87
N LEU A 9 8.39 1.08 -6.05
CA LEU A 9 9.34 0.42 -6.94
C LEU A 9 10.36 1.42 -7.48
N ALA A 10 9.96 2.63 -7.87
CA ALA A 10 10.88 3.66 -8.35
C ALA A 10 11.81 4.21 -7.25
N GLY A 11 11.54 3.93 -5.97
CA GLY A 11 12.29 4.53 -4.85
C GLY A 11 12.10 6.03 -4.79
N ARG A 12 10.96 6.54 -5.26
CA ARG A 12 10.62 7.96 -5.30
C ARG A 12 9.60 8.28 -4.21
N LEU A 13 9.71 9.48 -3.66
CA LEU A 13 8.75 9.99 -2.70
C LEU A 13 7.53 10.57 -3.44
N PRO A 14 6.32 10.50 -2.84
CA PRO A 14 5.15 11.18 -3.38
C PRO A 14 5.29 12.70 -3.21
N HIS A 15 4.53 13.47 -3.99
CA HIS A 15 4.39 14.91 -3.77
C HIS A 15 3.61 15.24 -2.49
N HIS A 16 2.70 14.35 -2.09
CA HIS A 16 1.89 14.48 -0.89
C HIS A 16 2.03 13.22 -0.03
N PHE A 17 2.37 13.41 1.24
CA PHE A 17 2.51 12.31 2.21
C PHE A 17 1.19 11.96 2.90
N HIS A 18 0.16 12.76 2.70
CA HIS A 18 -1.15 12.52 3.27
C HIS A 18 -2.24 13.14 2.41
N GLY A 19 -3.46 12.67 2.60
CA GLY A 19 -4.65 13.23 1.98
C GLY A 19 -5.90 12.53 2.45
N GLN A 20 -7.01 12.84 1.78
CA GLN A 20 -8.29 12.23 2.04
C GLN A 20 -9.05 12.01 0.74
N THR A 21 -9.84 10.95 0.70
CA THR A 21 -10.86 10.69 -0.32
C THR A 21 -12.22 11.06 0.24
N ALA A 22 -13.30 10.76 -0.48
CA ALA A 22 -14.65 10.84 0.09
C ALA A 22 -14.91 9.78 1.19
N HIS A 23 -14.04 8.76 1.33
CA HIS A 23 -14.31 7.57 2.13
C HIS A 23 -13.31 7.35 3.26
N PHE A 24 -12.06 7.80 3.11
CA PHE A 24 -11.01 7.59 4.11
C PHE A 24 -9.90 8.64 4.01
N ARG A 25 -9.17 8.82 5.13
CA ARG A 25 -7.87 9.49 5.15
C ARG A 25 -6.77 8.48 4.82
N TRP A 26 -5.70 8.95 4.20
CA TRP A 26 -4.54 8.13 3.90
C TRP A 26 -3.25 8.85 4.25
N HIS A 27 -2.25 8.09 4.69
CA HIS A 27 -0.92 8.57 5.04
C HIS A 27 0.13 7.65 4.40
N TRP A 28 1.01 8.22 3.59
CA TRP A 28 2.27 7.60 3.18
C TRP A 28 3.22 7.68 4.37
N ILE A 29 3.51 6.53 4.98
CA ILE A 29 4.36 6.45 6.17
C ILE A 29 5.83 6.39 5.75
N ASP A 30 6.15 5.53 4.78
CA ASP A 30 7.50 5.37 4.22
C ASP A 30 7.42 4.65 2.85
N CYS A 31 8.54 4.47 2.17
CA CYS A 31 8.66 3.67 0.96
C CYS A 31 8.08 2.26 1.18
N GLY A 32 6.98 1.96 0.47
CA GLY A 32 6.26 0.70 0.62
C GLY A 32 5.37 0.60 1.85
N ILE A 33 5.11 1.68 2.60
CA ILE A 33 4.22 1.67 3.78
C ILE A 33 3.13 2.74 3.63
N LEU A 34 1.88 2.29 3.52
CA LEU A 34 0.70 3.15 3.38
C LEU A 34 -0.35 2.82 4.43
N GLN A 35 -0.81 3.83 5.16
CA GLN A 35 -1.90 3.72 6.12
C GLN A 35 -3.19 4.31 5.56
N LEU A 36 -4.31 3.60 5.71
CA LEU A 36 -5.65 4.08 5.40
C LEU A 36 -6.54 4.04 6.65
N ILE A 37 -7.28 5.11 6.90
CA ILE A 37 -8.15 5.27 8.07
C ILE A 37 -9.55 5.68 7.58
N PRO A 38 -10.59 4.84 7.76
CA PRO A 38 -11.94 5.22 7.37
C PRO A 38 -12.42 6.45 8.15
N HIS A 39 -13.30 7.24 7.54
CA HIS A 39 -13.93 8.37 8.25
C HIS A 39 -14.91 7.90 9.32
N GLU A 40 -15.63 6.82 9.03
CA GLU A 40 -16.52 6.17 9.99
C GLU A 40 -15.72 5.51 11.13
N PRO A 41 -16.27 5.48 12.36
CA PRO A 41 -15.70 4.72 13.45
C PRO A 41 -15.48 3.25 13.08
N CYS A 42 -14.32 2.68 13.44
CA CYS A 42 -14.06 1.26 13.28
C CYS A 42 -13.22 0.70 14.43
N ASP A 43 -13.61 -0.48 14.91
CA ASP A 43 -12.97 -1.13 16.07
C ASP A 43 -11.84 -2.09 15.67
N ARG A 44 -11.65 -2.30 14.36
CA ARG A 44 -10.72 -3.28 13.81
C ARG A 44 -9.59 -2.64 13.02
N SER A 45 -8.44 -3.32 13.03
CA SER A 45 -7.26 -2.99 12.23
C SER A 45 -6.74 -4.23 11.51
N LEU A 46 -6.23 -4.03 10.31
CA LEU A 46 -5.58 -5.04 9.49
C LEU A 46 -4.21 -4.52 9.03
N VAL A 47 -3.20 -5.38 9.13
CA VAL A 47 -1.94 -5.20 8.41
C VAL A 47 -1.94 -6.17 7.24
N LEU A 48 -1.83 -5.65 6.01
CA LEU A 48 -1.72 -6.43 4.79
C LEU A 48 -0.32 -6.24 4.23
N SER A 49 0.54 -7.23 4.42
CA SER A 49 1.90 -7.22 3.89
C SER A 49 2.05 -8.17 2.72
N SER A 50 2.81 -7.75 1.72
CA SER A 50 3.24 -8.57 0.58
C SER A 50 4.66 -8.18 0.16
N GLY A 51 5.30 -9.00 -0.68
CA GLY A 51 6.65 -8.71 -1.18
C GLY A 51 7.72 -8.64 -0.10
N LEU A 52 7.59 -9.44 0.97
CA LEU A 52 8.70 -9.65 1.92
C LEU A 52 9.86 -10.34 1.21
N HIS A 53 9.54 -11.28 0.33
CA HIS A 53 10.44 -11.78 -0.69
C HIS A 53 10.16 -11.05 -2.01
N GLY A 54 11.21 -10.52 -2.63
CA GLY A 54 11.04 -9.69 -3.82
C GLY A 54 10.67 -10.44 -5.08
N ASN A 55 10.79 -11.77 -5.11
CA ASN A 55 10.39 -12.60 -6.23
C ASN A 55 8.97 -13.18 -6.09
N GLU A 56 8.20 -12.77 -5.08
CA GLU A 56 6.79 -13.15 -4.87
C GLU A 56 5.88 -12.00 -5.32
N THR A 57 5.69 -11.83 -6.63
CA THR A 57 4.99 -10.66 -7.19
C THR A 57 3.47 -10.78 -7.18
N ALA A 58 2.90 -11.99 -7.30
CA ALA A 58 1.45 -12.16 -7.37
C ALA A 58 0.70 -11.57 -6.15
N PRO A 59 1.15 -11.76 -4.89
CA PRO A 59 0.53 -11.07 -3.75
C PRO A 59 0.66 -9.54 -3.78
N VAL A 60 1.75 -9.01 -4.34
CA VAL A 60 1.98 -7.56 -4.49
C VAL A 60 0.98 -6.97 -5.50
N GLU A 61 0.80 -7.64 -6.64
CA GLU A 61 -0.15 -7.23 -7.69
C GLU A 61 -1.60 -7.27 -7.17
N ILE A 62 -1.97 -8.31 -6.43
CA ILE A 62 -3.30 -8.41 -5.79
C ILE A 62 -3.50 -7.28 -4.77
N THR A 63 -2.48 -6.97 -3.96
CA THR A 63 -2.54 -5.88 -2.97
C THR A 63 -2.70 -4.53 -3.67
N ASP A 64 -1.95 -4.28 -4.74
CA ASP A 64 -2.04 -3.04 -5.53
C ASP A 64 -3.43 -2.87 -6.17
N LEU A 65 -3.99 -3.96 -6.72
CA LEU A 65 -5.35 -3.95 -7.26
C LEU A 65 -6.37 -3.58 -6.17
N LEU A 66 -6.30 -4.20 -4.99
CA LEU A 66 -7.21 -3.90 -3.87
C LEU A 66 -7.08 -2.45 -3.40
N LEU A 67 -5.87 -1.91 -3.32
CA LEU A 67 -5.63 -0.51 -2.98
C LEU A 67 -6.26 0.43 -4.01
N ARG A 68 -6.10 0.15 -5.30
CA ARG A 68 -6.74 0.95 -6.37
C ARG A 68 -8.25 0.91 -6.28
N GLN A 69 -8.85 -0.27 -6.04
CA GLN A 69 -10.30 -0.40 -5.85
C GLN A 69 -10.80 0.41 -4.65
N LEU A 70 -10.05 0.41 -3.53
CA LEU A 70 -10.35 1.27 -2.37
C LEU A 70 -10.30 2.76 -2.75
N PHE A 71 -9.22 3.21 -3.42
CA PHE A 71 -9.07 4.62 -3.81
C PHE A 71 -10.13 5.09 -4.81
N ARG A 72 -10.64 4.19 -5.66
CA ARG A 72 -11.73 4.47 -6.60
C ARG A 72 -13.13 4.38 -5.97
N GLY A 73 -13.22 3.92 -4.73
CA GLY A 73 -14.51 3.71 -4.05
C GLY A 73 -15.28 2.49 -4.54
N GLU A 74 -14.64 1.58 -5.29
CA GLU A 74 -15.24 0.34 -5.79
C GLU A 74 -15.49 -0.67 -4.67
N ILE A 75 -14.67 -0.64 -3.62
CA ILE A 75 -14.86 -1.39 -2.38
C ILE A 75 -14.75 -0.47 -1.15
N PRO A 76 -15.57 -0.70 -0.10
CA PRO A 76 -15.55 0.17 1.08
C PRO A 76 -14.43 -0.21 2.06
N LEU A 77 -13.73 0.81 2.59
CA LEU A 77 -12.83 0.64 3.72
C LEU A 77 -13.63 0.61 5.03
N ARG A 78 -13.72 -0.55 5.70
CA ARG A 78 -14.41 -0.69 7.00
C ARG A 78 -13.47 -0.85 8.19
N TRP A 79 -12.19 -1.09 7.94
CA TRP A 79 -11.16 -1.34 8.95
C TRP A 79 -10.02 -0.35 8.73
N ARG A 80 -9.31 0.02 9.80
CA ARG A 80 -8.00 0.67 9.65
C ARG A 80 -7.07 -0.30 8.93
N LEU A 81 -6.41 0.15 7.87
CA LEU A 81 -5.51 -0.68 7.06
C LEU A 81 -4.10 -0.11 7.09
N LEU A 82 -3.10 -0.97 7.28
CA LEU A 82 -1.71 -0.69 6.99
C LEU A 82 -1.26 -1.64 5.88
N ALA A 83 -1.03 -1.12 4.68
CA ALA A 83 -0.53 -1.86 3.54
C ALA A 83 1.00 -1.74 3.47
N ILE A 84 1.69 -2.88 3.30
CA ILE A 84 3.15 -2.96 3.33
C ILE A 84 3.67 -3.76 2.13
N PHE A 85 4.55 -3.15 1.34
CA PHE A 85 5.46 -3.83 0.41
C PHE A 85 6.83 -3.96 1.09
N GLY A 86 7.11 -5.12 1.68
CA GLY A 86 8.10 -5.19 2.77
C GLY A 86 9.56 -5.23 2.36
N ASN A 87 9.89 -5.51 1.10
CA ASN A 87 11.26 -5.43 0.61
C ASN A 87 11.34 -4.74 -0.77
N PRO A 88 11.13 -3.40 -0.84
CA PRO A 88 11.16 -2.66 -2.10
C PRO A 88 12.46 -2.86 -2.91
N PRO A 89 13.66 -2.90 -2.30
CA PRO A 89 14.89 -3.23 -3.03
C PRO A 89 14.90 -4.62 -3.69
N ALA A 90 14.46 -5.66 -2.98
CA ALA A 90 14.41 -7.00 -3.54
C ALA A 90 13.32 -7.12 -4.63
N LEU A 91 12.17 -6.46 -4.43
CA LEU A 91 11.09 -6.38 -5.41
C LEU A 91 11.58 -5.74 -6.72
N ARG A 92 12.30 -4.61 -6.64
CA ARG A 92 12.91 -3.94 -7.80
C ARG A 92 13.79 -4.87 -8.63
N THR A 93 14.51 -5.77 -7.97
CA THR A 93 15.49 -6.65 -8.62
C THR A 93 14.93 -8.05 -8.91
N ASN A 94 13.65 -8.30 -8.59
CA ASN A 94 13.01 -9.61 -8.68
C ASN A 94 13.82 -10.73 -8.00
N LYS A 95 14.38 -10.43 -6.82
CA LYS A 95 15.17 -11.38 -6.02
C LYS A 95 14.44 -11.72 -4.74
N ARG A 96 14.68 -12.92 -4.20
CA ARG A 96 14.10 -13.30 -2.90
C ARG A 96 14.51 -12.34 -1.79
N TYR A 97 15.79 -11.99 -1.71
CA TYR A 97 16.34 -11.02 -0.76
C TYR A 97 17.43 -10.18 -1.44
N MET A 98 17.89 -9.12 -0.77
CA MET A 98 19.13 -8.42 -1.09
C MET A 98 20.27 -8.99 -0.25
N HIS A 99 21.45 -9.12 -0.84
CA HIS A 99 22.69 -9.51 -0.16
C HIS A 99 23.54 -8.28 0.12
#